data_AF-A0AAV5TW79-F1
#
_entry.id   AF-A0AAV5TW79-F1
#
_cell.length_a   1.000
_cell.length_b   1.000
_cell.length_c   1.000
_cell.angle_alpha   90.00
_cell.angle_beta   90.00
_cell.angle_gamma   90.00
#
_symmetry.space_group_name_H-M   'P 1'
#
loop_
_entity.id
_entity.type
_entity.pdbx_description
1 polymer ?
#
loop_
_entity_poly.entity_id
_entity_poly.type
_entity_poly.pdbx_seq_one_letter_code
_entity_poly.pdbx_strand_id
1 'polypeptide(L)'
;MKPTCSLMYWITCFPYRCFVDGISNSETPTLNRMKTGYGLLCMMRKNGEMGTCSAKIFDQFQRGTIEFTSVTNATNYPNARIMYAGLQNFFSASFEDFKKLNKRSQRLVVFNNFNLFNKIDAAYRSVHHFSDDDDIIMPSYTTVLSVDRMDEYLIDCPPGVNKQEAAAVISMHTRQNILTFKPHFKRIRPTGEELLAILGLALWDENTWRDDEEMIEIVKRNRSTIMAELHQYYATRGRNDYADRLGDVLCLLVHVEEAATKQKEDDKVYALMNLFNEYVTEPNRSFLPK
;
A
#
# COMPACT_ATOMS: atom_id res chain seq x y z
N MET A 1 -20.98 -16.39 30.94
CA MET A 1 -20.98 -16.61 29.47
C MET A 1 -21.87 -15.57 28.83
N LYS A 2 -21.28 -14.51 28.27
CA LYS A 2 -21.96 -13.53 27.42
C LYS A 2 -21.27 -13.56 26.05
N PRO A 3 -22.00 -13.60 24.93
CA PRO A 3 -21.39 -13.48 23.61
C PRO A 3 -21.03 -12.01 23.41
N THR A 4 -19.75 -11.67 23.54
CA THR A 4 -19.27 -10.33 23.18
C THR A 4 -19.16 -10.25 21.67
N CYS A 5 -20.04 -9.43 21.08
CA CYS A 5 -19.94 -8.84 19.75
C CYS A 5 -18.49 -8.44 19.41
N SER A 6 -17.74 -9.36 18.81
CA SER A 6 -16.39 -9.07 18.28
C SER A 6 -16.41 -8.77 16.78
N LEU A 7 -17.55 -8.80 16.10
CA LEU A 7 -17.63 -8.54 14.65
C LEU A 7 -17.65 -7.05 14.28
N MET A 8 -17.78 -6.13 15.25
CA MET A 8 -18.03 -4.71 14.98
C MET A 8 -16.83 -3.79 15.28
N TYR A 9 -15.70 -4.36 15.73
CA TYR A 9 -14.45 -3.62 16.00
C TYR A 9 -13.42 -3.70 14.85
N TRP A 10 -13.68 -4.48 13.80
CA TRP A 10 -12.68 -4.81 12.75
C TRP A 10 -12.74 -3.90 11.52
N ILE A 11 -12.93 -2.61 11.78
CA ILE A 11 -12.95 -1.51 10.83
C ILE A 11 -12.26 -0.29 11.45
N THR A 12 -11.01 -0.45 11.89
CA THR A 12 -10.36 0.53 12.79
C THR A 12 -9.06 1.13 12.27
N CYS A 13 -8.55 0.75 11.09
CA CYS A 13 -7.54 1.57 10.42
C CYS A 13 -8.14 2.82 9.74
N PHE A 14 -9.45 2.81 9.48
CA PHE A 14 -10.28 3.98 9.16
C PHE A 14 -11.70 3.70 9.66
N PRO A 15 -12.24 4.42 10.66
CA PRO A 15 -13.58 4.14 11.16
C PRO A 15 -14.62 4.35 10.05
N TYR A 16 -15.39 3.32 9.72
CA TYR A 16 -16.50 3.36 8.74
C TYR A 16 -17.60 4.39 9.07
N ARG A 17 -17.59 5.01 10.24
CA ARG A 17 -18.68 5.90 10.66
C ARG A 17 -18.73 7.24 9.91
N CYS A 18 -17.79 7.52 8.99
CA CYS A 18 -17.78 8.76 8.21
C CYS A 18 -18.27 8.62 6.75
N PHE A 19 -18.87 7.48 6.36
CA PHE A 19 -19.18 7.22 4.95
C PHE A 19 -20.36 8.03 4.35
N VAL A 20 -21.10 8.83 5.14
CA VAL A 20 -22.33 9.49 4.63
C VAL A 20 -22.53 10.90 5.21
N ASP A 21 -21.47 11.70 5.31
CA ASP A 21 -21.64 13.16 5.45
C ASP A 21 -21.24 13.84 4.15
N GLY A 22 -22.16 14.68 3.64
CA GLY A 22 -22.27 15.13 2.25
C GLY A 22 -21.00 15.75 1.65
N ILE A 23 -20.75 15.37 0.38
CA ILE A 23 -19.66 15.89 -0.46
C ILE A 23 -19.91 17.35 -0.89
N SER A 24 -21.12 17.89 -0.73
CA SER A 24 -21.43 19.25 -1.18
C SER A 24 -20.94 20.28 -0.15
N ASN A 25 -19.82 20.95 -0.47
CA ASN A 25 -19.13 22.04 0.26
C ASN A 25 -17.99 21.63 1.20
N SER A 26 -17.27 20.54 0.90
CA SER A 26 -15.99 20.30 1.59
C SER A 26 -14.90 21.26 1.10
N GLU A 27 -14.14 21.84 2.02
CA GLU A 27 -12.92 22.61 1.73
C GLU A 27 -11.74 21.71 1.30
N THR A 28 -11.87 20.38 1.49
CA THR A 28 -10.89 19.37 1.09
C THR A 28 -11.55 18.27 0.23
N PRO A 29 -12.08 18.61 -0.95
CA PRO A 29 -12.88 17.68 -1.74
C PRO A 29 -12.07 16.50 -2.30
N THR A 30 -10.79 16.68 -2.65
CA THR A 30 -9.92 15.62 -3.14
C THR A 30 -9.56 14.64 -2.03
N LEU A 31 -9.15 15.13 -0.85
CA LEU A 31 -8.88 14.27 0.30
C LEU A 31 -10.13 13.49 0.74
N ASN A 32 -11.32 14.07 0.63
CA ASN A 32 -12.58 13.36 0.91
C ASN A 32 -12.89 12.26 -0.10
N ARG A 33 -12.67 12.50 -1.41
CA ARG A 33 -12.78 11.45 -2.43
C ARG A 33 -11.75 10.35 -2.18
N MET A 34 -10.51 10.71 -1.85
CA MET A 34 -9.46 9.76 -1.50
C MET A 34 -9.82 8.95 -0.27
N LYS A 35 -10.37 9.57 0.78
CA LYS A 35 -10.82 8.87 1.98
C LYS A 35 -11.89 7.82 1.66
N THR A 36 -12.88 8.21 0.86
CA THR A 36 -13.95 7.31 0.41
C THR A 36 -13.38 6.18 -0.45
N GLY A 37 -12.57 6.52 -1.45
CA GLY A 37 -11.97 5.55 -2.36
C GLY A 37 -11.01 4.59 -1.67
N TYR A 38 -10.20 5.07 -0.72
CA TYR A 38 -9.28 4.25 0.05
C TYR A 38 -10.05 3.31 0.97
N GLY A 39 -11.13 3.77 1.61
CA GLY A 39 -12.01 2.89 2.37
C GLY A 39 -12.61 1.75 1.53
N LEU A 40 -13.07 2.05 0.31
CA LEU A 40 -13.52 1.03 -0.66
C LEU A 40 -12.39 0.07 -1.06
N LEU A 41 -11.19 0.58 -1.31
CA LEU A 41 -10.01 -0.23 -1.60
C LEU A 41 -9.72 -1.21 -0.45
N CYS A 42 -9.72 -0.74 0.79
CA CYS A 42 -9.47 -1.54 1.98
C CYS A 42 -10.49 -2.69 2.11
N MET A 43 -11.77 -2.39 1.94
CA MET A 43 -12.84 -3.40 1.92
C MET A 43 -12.63 -4.45 0.83
N MET A 44 -12.44 -3.99 -0.40
CA MET A 44 -12.32 -4.85 -1.57
C MET A 44 -11.12 -5.78 -1.42
N ARG A 45 -9.99 -5.26 -0.91
CA ARG A 45 -8.80 -6.06 -0.60
C ARG A 45 -9.08 -7.09 0.46
N LYS A 46 -9.59 -6.70 1.63
CA LYS A 46 -9.89 -7.64 2.72
C LYS A 46 -10.80 -8.76 2.24
N ASN A 47 -11.88 -8.45 1.52
CA ASN A 47 -12.81 -9.44 0.98
C ASN A 47 -12.18 -10.31 -0.10
N GLY A 48 -11.41 -9.71 -1.02
CA GLY A 48 -10.71 -10.45 -2.07
C GLY A 48 -9.69 -11.43 -1.49
N GLU A 49 -8.90 -11.00 -0.52
CA GLU A 49 -7.89 -11.82 0.15
C GLU A 49 -8.52 -12.93 1.01
N MET A 50 -9.62 -12.64 1.71
CA MET A 50 -10.38 -13.70 2.39
C MET A 50 -10.90 -14.75 1.39
N GLY A 51 -11.23 -14.34 0.17
CA GLY A 51 -11.64 -15.24 -0.91
C GLY A 51 -10.51 -16.09 -1.50
N THR A 52 -9.24 -15.72 -1.29
CA THR A 52 -8.08 -16.53 -1.72
C THR A 52 -7.61 -17.50 -0.63
N CYS A 53 -8.12 -17.38 0.59
CA CYS A 53 -7.77 -18.25 1.70
C CYS A 53 -8.31 -19.68 1.53
N SER A 54 -7.59 -20.66 2.08
CA SER A 54 -8.13 -22.02 2.19
C SER A 54 -9.37 -22.04 3.10
N ALA A 55 -10.28 -23.01 2.90
CA ALA A 55 -11.49 -23.14 3.72
C ALA A 55 -11.19 -23.23 5.23
N LYS A 56 -10.08 -23.89 5.59
CA LYS A 56 -9.60 -23.98 6.99
C LYS A 56 -9.19 -22.62 7.54
N ILE A 57 -8.39 -21.87 6.79
CA ILE A 57 -7.94 -20.52 7.20
C ILE A 57 -9.14 -19.57 7.30
N PHE A 58 -10.06 -19.64 6.33
CA PHE A 58 -11.27 -18.84 6.34
C PHE A 58 -12.15 -19.11 7.57
N ASP A 59 -12.39 -20.38 7.93
CA ASP A 59 -13.13 -20.75 9.15
C ASP A 59 -12.42 -20.21 10.42
N GLN A 60 -11.09 -20.26 10.47
CA GLN A 60 -10.31 -19.71 11.59
C GLN A 60 -10.45 -18.18 11.70
N PHE A 61 -10.47 -17.45 10.58
CA PHE A 61 -10.76 -16.01 10.58
C PHE A 61 -12.19 -15.72 11.05
N GLN A 62 -13.18 -16.47 10.57
CA GLN A 62 -14.60 -16.27 10.97
C GLN A 62 -14.83 -16.53 12.46
N ARG A 63 -14.11 -17.49 13.03
CA ARG A 63 -14.16 -17.78 14.47
C ARG A 63 -13.32 -16.81 15.31
N GLY A 64 -12.51 -15.96 14.68
CA GLY A 64 -11.56 -15.08 15.38
C GLY A 64 -10.44 -15.83 16.09
N THR A 65 -10.11 -17.05 15.66
CA THR A 65 -9.02 -17.83 16.27
C THR A 65 -7.64 -17.39 15.77
N ILE A 66 -7.59 -16.77 14.60
CA ILE A 66 -6.40 -16.13 14.05
C ILE A 66 -6.80 -14.74 13.52
N GLU A 67 -5.87 -13.80 13.58
CA GLU A 67 -6.02 -12.46 13.00
C GLU A 67 -5.29 -12.32 11.67
N PHE A 68 -4.15 -13.01 11.54
CA PHE A 68 -3.32 -13.04 10.34
C PHE A 68 -2.71 -14.43 10.13
N THR A 69 -2.35 -14.73 8.88
CA THR A 69 -1.50 -15.88 8.54
C THR A 69 -0.13 -15.41 8.06
N SER A 70 0.88 -16.26 8.11
CA SER A 70 2.13 -15.98 7.41
C SER A 70 1.88 -15.91 5.90
N VAL A 71 2.48 -14.93 5.23
CA VAL A 71 2.47 -14.85 3.77
C VAL A 71 3.39 -15.93 3.20
N THR A 72 2.96 -16.53 2.10
CA THR A 72 3.71 -17.50 1.31
C THR A 72 3.94 -16.97 -0.10
N ASN A 73 4.83 -17.57 -0.87
CA ASN A 73 5.06 -17.19 -2.26
C ASN A 73 3.75 -17.30 -3.06
N ALA A 74 2.97 -18.37 -2.89
CA ALA A 74 1.71 -18.55 -3.62
C ALA A 74 0.59 -17.60 -3.19
N THR A 75 0.59 -17.08 -1.96
CA THR A 75 -0.43 -16.13 -1.47
C THR A 75 -0.05 -14.67 -1.74
N ASN A 76 1.25 -14.36 -1.82
CA ASN A 76 1.72 -13.00 -2.07
C ASN A 76 1.23 -12.45 -3.42
N TYR A 77 1.36 -13.21 -4.52
CA TYR A 77 0.96 -12.70 -5.85
C TYR A 77 -0.54 -12.49 -6.01
N PRO A 78 -1.43 -13.42 -5.63
CA PRO A 78 -2.87 -13.16 -5.67
C PRO A 78 -3.25 -11.92 -4.87
N ASN A 79 -2.67 -11.73 -3.68
CA ASN A 79 -2.94 -10.55 -2.84
C ASN A 79 -2.43 -9.25 -3.51
N ALA A 80 -1.24 -9.27 -4.10
CA ALA A 80 -0.71 -8.15 -4.89
C ALA A 80 -1.60 -7.83 -6.11
N ARG A 81 -2.15 -8.84 -6.79
CA ARG A 81 -3.07 -8.64 -7.92
C ARG A 81 -4.39 -8.00 -7.49
N ILE A 82 -4.95 -8.44 -6.35
CA ILE A 82 -6.16 -7.82 -5.76
C ILE A 82 -5.88 -6.35 -5.44
N MET A 83 -4.73 -6.06 -4.83
CA MET A 83 -4.30 -4.69 -4.56
C MET A 83 -4.18 -3.87 -5.84
N TYR A 84 -3.47 -4.38 -6.86
CA TYR A 84 -3.28 -3.70 -8.15
C TYR A 84 -4.61 -3.37 -8.85
N ALA A 85 -5.55 -4.32 -8.88
CA ALA A 85 -6.88 -4.10 -9.43
C ALA A 85 -7.65 -3.03 -8.64
N GLY A 86 -7.53 -3.05 -7.31
CA GLY A 86 -8.15 -2.07 -6.44
C GLY A 86 -7.62 -0.66 -6.63
N LEU A 87 -6.31 -0.51 -6.85
CA LEU A 87 -5.68 0.80 -7.06
C LEU A 87 -6.25 1.51 -8.29
N GLN A 88 -6.55 0.78 -9.37
CA GLN A 88 -7.20 1.38 -10.54
C GLN A 88 -8.56 2.01 -10.20
N ASN A 89 -9.37 1.32 -9.41
CA ASN A 89 -10.67 1.82 -8.96
C ASN A 89 -10.51 2.98 -7.97
N PHE A 90 -9.57 2.85 -7.03
CA PHE A 90 -9.25 3.89 -6.06
C PHE A 90 -8.85 5.20 -6.74
N PHE A 91 -7.91 5.15 -7.69
CA PHE A 91 -7.42 6.34 -8.37
C PHE A 91 -8.48 6.96 -9.28
N SER A 92 -9.26 6.14 -9.98
CA SER A 92 -10.38 6.61 -10.80
C SER A 92 -11.46 7.32 -9.99
N ALA A 93 -11.70 6.88 -8.75
CA ALA A 93 -12.66 7.51 -7.83
C ALA A 93 -12.09 8.77 -7.15
N SER A 94 -10.77 8.88 -7.03
CA SER A 94 -10.10 9.95 -6.30
C SER A 94 -9.75 11.15 -7.18
N PHE A 95 -9.32 10.89 -8.42
CA PHE A 95 -8.75 11.88 -9.31
C PHE A 95 -9.45 11.86 -10.68
N GLU A 96 -10.15 12.95 -11.00
CA GLU A 96 -10.80 13.12 -12.31
C GLU A 96 -9.78 13.11 -13.46
N ASP A 97 -8.57 13.62 -13.24
CA ASP A 97 -7.50 13.57 -14.23
C ASP A 97 -7.10 12.13 -14.55
N PHE A 98 -6.90 11.30 -13.52
CA PHE A 98 -6.61 9.87 -13.71
C PHE A 98 -7.73 9.18 -14.51
N LYS A 99 -8.99 9.47 -14.17
CA LYS A 99 -10.16 8.89 -14.85
C LYS A 99 -10.22 9.24 -16.34
N LYS A 100 -9.76 10.44 -16.73
CA LYS A 100 -9.71 10.93 -18.11
C LYS A 100 -8.54 10.36 -18.92
N LEU A 101 -7.49 9.89 -18.27
CA LEU A 101 -6.37 9.24 -18.95
C LEU A 101 -6.85 8.03 -19.77
N ASN A 102 -6.19 7.79 -20.90
CA ASN A 102 -6.39 6.57 -21.65
C ASN A 102 -5.98 5.33 -20.82
N LYS A 103 -6.50 4.15 -21.17
CA LYS A 103 -6.25 2.90 -20.40
C LYS A 103 -4.78 2.50 -20.32
N ARG A 104 -3.95 2.87 -21.31
CA ARG A 104 -2.52 2.59 -21.27
C ARG A 104 -1.83 3.47 -20.22
N SER A 105 -2.10 4.78 -20.21
CA SER A 105 -1.55 5.71 -19.24
C SER A 105 -2.02 5.39 -17.82
N GLN A 106 -3.31 5.05 -17.62
CA GLN A 106 -3.83 4.60 -16.32
C GLN A 106 -3.04 3.40 -15.77
N ARG A 107 -2.81 2.38 -16.61
CA ARG A 107 -2.03 1.19 -16.22
C ARG A 107 -0.59 1.54 -15.91
N LEU A 108 0.04 2.39 -16.72
CA LEU A 108 1.44 2.78 -16.53
C LEU A 108 1.64 3.57 -15.23
N VAL A 109 0.73 4.51 -14.92
CA VAL A 109 0.71 5.25 -13.65
C VAL A 109 0.61 4.28 -12.46
N VAL A 110 -0.33 3.34 -12.49
CA VAL A 110 -0.50 2.38 -11.38
C VAL A 110 0.71 1.46 -11.27
N PHE A 111 1.21 0.95 -12.40
CA PHE A 111 2.34 0.03 -12.45
C PHE A 111 3.62 0.66 -11.89
N ASN A 112 3.98 1.87 -12.35
CA ASN A 112 5.20 2.54 -11.93
C ASN A 112 5.20 2.90 -10.44
N ASN A 113 4.03 3.16 -9.86
CA ASN A 113 3.88 3.60 -8.47
C ASN A 113 3.39 2.48 -7.52
N PHE A 114 3.17 1.27 -8.02
CA PHE A 114 2.61 0.15 -7.24
C PHE A 114 3.43 -0.17 -6.01
N ASN A 115 4.75 -0.34 -6.18
CA ASN A 115 5.65 -0.71 -5.09
C ASN A 115 5.73 0.37 -4.01
N LEU A 116 5.80 1.64 -4.40
CA LEU A 116 5.82 2.77 -3.47
C LEU A 116 4.52 2.83 -2.66
N PHE A 117 3.37 2.75 -3.34
CA PHE A 117 2.07 2.72 -2.66
C PHE A 117 1.97 1.56 -1.68
N ASN A 118 2.32 0.35 -2.13
CA ASN A 118 2.23 -0.86 -1.30
C ASN A 118 3.15 -0.76 -0.09
N LYS A 119 4.35 -0.17 -0.23
CA LYS A 119 5.26 0.06 0.90
C LYS A 119 4.69 1.05 1.93
N ILE A 120 4.16 2.20 1.49
CA ILE A 120 3.54 3.18 2.40
C ILE A 120 2.39 2.52 3.18
N ASP A 121 1.51 1.84 2.46
CA ASP A 121 0.32 1.20 3.00
C ASP A 121 0.65 0.02 3.94
N ALA A 122 1.61 -0.83 3.56
CA ALA A 122 2.11 -1.90 4.42
C ALA A 122 2.81 -1.35 5.66
N ALA A 123 3.66 -0.33 5.52
CA ALA A 123 4.36 0.29 6.64
C ALA A 123 3.40 0.88 7.68
N TYR A 124 2.41 1.64 7.21
CA TYR A 124 1.37 2.21 8.06
C TYR A 124 0.65 1.11 8.85
N ARG A 125 0.10 0.09 8.17
CA ARG A 125 -0.57 -1.03 8.84
C ARG A 125 0.34 -1.77 9.83
N SER A 126 1.59 -2.01 9.45
CA SER A 126 2.55 -2.74 10.28
C SER A 126 2.83 -2.00 11.59
N VAL A 127 2.96 -0.67 11.55
CA VAL A 127 3.13 0.12 12.78
C VAL A 127 1.88 0.12 13.64
N HIS A 128 0.69 0.07 13.02
CA HIS A 128 -0.58 0.05 13.73
C HIS A 128 -0.90 -1.27 14.42
N HIS A 129 -0.59 -2.41 13.78
CA HIS A 129 -0.88 -3.74 14.34
C HIS A 129 0.31 -4.34 15.10
N PHE A 130 1.53 -3.98 14.72
CA PHE A 130 2.79 -4.53 15.24
C PHE A 130 3.74 -3.39 15.64
N SER A 131 3.27 -2.53 16.56
CA SER A 131 4.05 -1.38 17.06
C SER A 131 5.32 -1.80 17.78
N ASP A 132 5.32 -2.99 18.38
CA ASP A 132 6.37 -3.44 19.30
C ASP A 132 7.30 -4.49 18.65
N ASP A 133 6.98 -4.93 17.44
CA ASP A 133 7.74 -5.93 16.69
C ASP A 133 8.28 -5.31 15.40
N ASP A 134 9.59 -5.05 15.33
CA ASP A 134 10.23 -4.43 14.17
C ASP A 134 10.61 -5.40 13.05
N ASP A 135 10.40 -6.70 13.22
CA ASP A 135 10.70 -7.71 12.20
C ASP A 135 9.43 -8.18 11.44
N ILE A 136 8.25 -7.66 11.80
CA ILE A 136 6.98 -7.95 11.12
C ILE A 136 6.53 -6.81 10.19
N ILE A 137 6.15 -7.18 8.98
CA ILE A 137 5.39 -6.32 8.05
C ILE A 137 4.07 -6.96 7.60
N MET A 138 3.13 -6.11 7.20
CA MET A 138 1.80 -6.47 6.72
C MET A 138 1.65 -6.19 5.22
N PRO A 139 2.12 -7.09 4.35
CA PRO A 139 2.00 -6.92 2.89
C PRO A 139 0.52 -6.93 2.44
N SER A 140 -0.38 -7.49 3.25
CA SER A 140 -1.81 -7.58 2.93
C SER A 140 -2.69 -7.42 4.19
N TYR A 141 -4.02 -7.50 4.02
CA TYR A 141 -4.98 -7.45 5.13
C TYR A 141 -5.09 -8.74 5.93
N THR A 142 -4.73 -9.86 5.33
CA THR A 142 -4.87 -11.20 5.91
C THR A 142 -3.54 -11.85 6.23
N THR A 143 -2.43 -11.30 5.72
CA THR A 143 -1.10 -11.91 5.86
C THR A 143 -0.05 -10.98 6.48
N VAL A 144 0.92 -11.61 7.16
CA VAL A 144 2.12 -10.99 7.71
C VAL A 144 3.37 -11.65 7.15
N LEU A 145 4.45 -10.89 6.98
CA LEU A 145 5.78 -11.40 6.72
C LEU A 145 6.65 -11.12 7.95
N SER A 146 7.26 -12.16 8.51
CA SER A 146 8.20 -12.08 9.61
C SER A 146 9.60 -12.39 9.07
N VAL A 147 10.57 -11.51 9.33
CA VAL A 147 11.97 -11.73 8.91
C VAL A 147 12.50 -13.06 9.46
N ASP A 148 12.15 -13.41 10.70
CA ASP A 148 12.64 -14.63 11.35
C ASP A 148 11.96 -15.92 10.88
N ARG A 149 10.91 -15.83 10.05
CA ARG A 149 10.12 -16.96 9.53
C ARG A 149 10.07 -16.96 8.01
N MET A 150 11.19 -16.58 7.39
CA MET A 150 11.30 -16.48 5.93
C MET A 150 11.20 -17.83 5.21
N ASP A 151 11.47 -18.92 5.91
CA ASP A 151 11.24 -20.28 5.43
C ASP A 151 9.76 -20.55 5.11
N GLU A 152 8.84 -19.94 5.86
CA GLU A 152 7.40 -20.04 5.61
C GLU A 152 6.98 -19.31 4.32
N TYR A 153 7.64 -18.20 4.02
CA TYR A 153 7.43 -17.50 2.75
C TYR A 153 7.83 -18.36 1.56
N LEU A 154 8.88 -19.18 1.72
CA LEU A 154 9.46 -19.99 0.66
C LEU A 154 8.92 -21.42 0.59
N ILE A 155 7.92 -21.76 1.40
CA ILE A 155 7.41 -23.13 1.51
C ILE A 155 6.90 -23.66 0.17
N ASP A 156 6.26 -22.80 -0.61
CA ASP A 156 5.58 -23.06 -1.87
C ASP A 156 6.26 -22.43 -3.09
N CYS A 157 7.55 -22.06 -2.97
CA CYS A 157 8.35 -21.60 -4.11
C CYS A 157 8.54 -22.67 -5.20
N PRO A 158 8.76 -22.26 -6.46
CA PRO A 158 9.01 -23.19 -7.57
C PRO A 158 10.18 -24.16 -7.32
N PRO A 159 10.16 -25.35 -7.96
CA PRO A 159 11.32 -26.24 -7.98
C PRO A 159 12.55 -25.53 -8.55
N GLY A 160 13.73 -25.77 -7.95
CA GLY A 160 15.00 -25.18 -8.40
C GLY A 160 15.43 -23.91 -7.65
N VAL A 161 14.58 -23.36 -6.78
CA VAL A 161 14.98 -22.28 -5.87
C VAL A 161 15.84 -22.84 -4.73
N ASN A 162 17.05 -22.27 -4.54
CA ASN A 162 17.85 -22.51 -3.34
C ASN A 162 17.21 -21.80 -2.14
N LYS A 163 16.31 -22.49 -1.42
CA LYS A 163 15.52 -21.91 -0.33
C LYS A 163 16.36 -21.34 0.80
N GLN A 164 17.50 -21.96 1.12
CA GLN A 164 18.37 -21.49 2.21
C GLN A 164 19.03 -20.15 1.86
N GLU A 165 19.59 -20.06 0.65
CA GLU A 165 20.19 -18.82 0.16
C GLU A 165 19.14 -17.74 -0.05
N ALA A 166 17.99 -18.08 -0.64
CA ALA A 166 16.85 -17.17 -0.80
C ALA A 166 16.35 -16.64 0.54
N ALA A 167 16.20 -17.49 1.55
CA ALA A 167 15.80 -17.07 2.89
C ALA A 167 16.80 -16.07 3.48
N ALA A 168 18.09 -16.34 3.38
CA ALA A 168 19.13 -15.44 3.91
C ALA A 168 19.11 -14.07 3.23
N VAL A 169 19.06 -14.05 1.89
CA VAL A 169 19.06 -12.80 1.10
C VAL A 169 17.78 -11.99 1.33
N ILE A 170 16.60 -12.61 1.22
CA ILE A 170 15.33 -11.91 1.42
C ILE A 170 15.21 -11.41 2.86
N SER A 171 15.65 -12.18 3.87
CA SER A 171 15.61 -11.74 5.27
C SER A 171 16.49 -10.52 5.49
N MET A 172 17.71 -10.52 4.94
CA MET A 172 18.62 -9.37 5.01
C MET A 172 17.99 -8.13 4.37
N HIS A 173 17.50 -8.23 3.13
CA HIS A 173 16.88 -7.11 2.42
C HIS A 173 15.61 -6.62 3.11
N THR A 174 14.76 -7.55 3.58
CA THR A 174 13.52 -7.21 4.29
C THR A 174 13.83 -6.44 5.56
N ARG A 175 14.79 -6.91 6.37
CA ARG A 175 15.21 -6.22 7.59
C ARG A 175 15.76 -4.83 7.31
N GLN A 176 16.65 -4.70 6.32
CA GLN A 176 17.20 -3.39 5.91
C GLN A 176 16.10 -2.42 5.45
N ASN A 177 15.15 -2.92 4.67
CA ASN A 177 14.00 -2.14 4.22
C ASN A 177 13.15 -1.67 5.41
N ILE A 178 12.80 -2.55 6.35
CA ILE A 178 12.00 -2.20 7.53
C ILE A 178 12.69 -1.12 8.37
N LEU A 179 13.99 -1.27 8.62
CA LEU A 179 14.79 -0.29 9.36
C LEU A 179 14.82 1.10 8.69
N THR A 180 14.60 1.17 7.37
CA THR A 180 14.62 2.43 6.61
C THR A 180 13.33 3.25 6.78
N PHE A 181 12.16 2.63 6.94
CA PHE A 181 10.89 3.37 6.98
C PHE A 181 10.11 3.24 8.29
N LYS A 182 10.12 2.08 8.96
CA LYS A 182 9.24 1.80 10.11
C LYS A 182 9.51 2.72 11.30
N PRO A 183 10.77 3.04 11.66
CA PRO A 183 11.06 4.03 12.70
C PRO A 183 10.46 5.42 12.41
N HIS A 184 10.45 5.83 11.14
CA HIS A 184 9.89 7.12 10.73
C HIS A 184 8.36 7.14 10.87
N PHE A 185 7.66 6.06 10.49
CA PHE A 185 6.22 5.93 10.74
C PHE A 185 5.90 5.94 12.24
N LYS A 186 6.68 5.24 13.08
CA LYS A 186 6.51 5.21 14.55
C LYS A 186 6.71 6.59 15.19
N ARG A 187 7.69 7.36 14.69
CA ARG A 187 8.02 8.72 15.15
C ARG A 187 6.97 9.74 14.72
N ILE A 188 6.67 9.78 13.42
CA ILE A 188 5.82 10.80 12.80
C ILE A 188 4.36 10.53 13.10
N ARG A 189 3.92 9.26 13.12
CA ARG A 189 2.52 8.84 13.35
C ARG A 189 1.56 9.65 12.46
N PRO A 190 1.59 9.45 11.14
CA PRO A 190 0.73 10.20 10.24
C PRO A 190 -0.75 9.96 10.59
N THR A 191 -1.57 11.00 10.53
CA THR A 191 -3.04 10.86 10.63
C THR A 191 -3.58 10.16 9.39
N GLY A 192 -4.86 9.78 9.41
CA GLY A 192 -5.51 9.22 8.23
C GLY A 192 -5.48 10.18 7.04
N GLU A 193 -5.72 11.47 7.25
CA GLU A 193 -5.66 12.48 6.19
C GLU A 193 -4.23 12.70 5.66
N GLU A 194 -3.22 12.68 6.54
CA GLU A 194 -1.81 12.76 6.14
C GLU A 194 -1.36 11.52 5.36
N LEU A 195 -1.78 10.32 5.78
CA LEU A 195 -1.55 9.08 5.03
C LEU A 195 -2.13 9.16 3.62
N LEU A 196 -3.38 9.64 3.49
CA LEU A 196 -4.00 9.81 2.18
C LEU A 196 -3.19 10.80 1.32
N ALA A 197 -2.76 11.92 1.88
CA ALA A 197 -1.91 12.86 1.16
C ALA A 197 -0.59 12.20 0.69
N ILE A 198 0.09 11.45 1.55
CA ILE A 198 1.31 10.69 1.20
C ILE A 198 1.01 9.71 0.04
N LEU A 199 -0.08 8.95 0.12
CA LEU A 199 -0.48 8.00 -0.93
C LEU A 199 -0.81 8.68 -2.26
N GLY A 200 -1.44 9.86 -2.23
CA GLY A 200 -1.72 10.67 -3.41
C GLY A 200 -0.46 11.27 -4.04
N LEU A 201 0.45 11.78 -3.22
CA LEU A 201 1.75 12.29 -3.68
C LEU A 201 2.62 11.18 -4.28
N ALA A 202 2.60 10.00 -3.67
CA ALA A 202 3.27 8.80 -4.18
C ALA A 202 2.71 8.31 -5.52
N LEU A 203 1.42 8.54 -5.80
CA LEU A 203 0.84 8.24 -7.10
C LEU A 203 1.32 9.21 -8.18
N TRP A 204 1.32 10.50 -7.84
CA TRP A 204 1.73 11.57 -8.73
C TRP A 204 3.22 11.86 -8.52
N ASP A 205 4.06 10.87 -8.82
CA ASP A 205 5.52 11.00 -8.80
C ASP A 205 6.03 11.81 -10.01
N GLU A 206 6.82 12.84 -9.73
CA GLU A 206 7.42 13.73 -10.73
C GLU A 206 8.51 13.04 -11.54
N ASN A 207 9.16 12.01 -10.98
CA ASN A 207 10.31 11.36 -11.62
C ASN A 207 9.92 10.36 -12.71
N THR A 208 8.63 9.99 -12.78
CA THR A 208 8.13 8.97 -13.69
C THR A 208 7.95 9.48 -15.13
N TRP A 209 7.69 10.77 -15.33
CA TRP A 209 7.27 11.33 -16.62
C TRP A 209 8.28 12.38 -17.09
N ARG A 210 9.36 11.97 -17.76
CA ARG A 210 10.43 12.90 -18.16
C ARG A 210 10.17 13.59 -19.49
N ASP A 211 9.49 12.92 -20.42
CA ASP A 211 9.33 13.37 -21.80
C ASP A 211 7.86 13.60 -22.20
N ASP A 212 6.93 13.54 -21.24
CA ASP A 212 5.49 13.70 -21.46
C ASP A 212 4.99 14.97 -20.75
N GLU A 213 5.01 16.09 -21.47
CA GLU A 213 4.63 17.42 -20.94
C GLU A 213 3.20 17.45 -20.39
N GLU A 214 2.26 16.75 -21.03
CA GLU A 214 0.87 16.68 -20.58
C GLU A 214 0.79 15.96 -19.22
N MET A 215 1.46 14.81 -19.10
CA MET A 215 1.52 14.07 -17.84
C MET A 215 2.24 14.84 -16.74
N ILE A 216 3.32 15.57 -17.06
CA ILE A 216 4.03 16.43 -16.10
C ILE A 216 3.08 17.48 -15.52
N GLU A 217 2.30 18.16 -16.36
CA GLU A 217 1.36 19.19 -15.89
C GLU A 217 0.20 18.59 -15.09
N ILE A 218 -0.30 17.42 -15.47
CA ILE A 218 -1.29 16.67 -14.68
C ILE A 218 -0.73 16.32 -13.29
N VAL A 219 0.50 15.80 -13.23
CA VAL A 219 1.18 15.45 -11.97
C VAL A 219 1.31 16.69 -11.08
N LYS A 220 1.87 17.79 -11.59
CA LYS A 220 2.03 19.04 -10.83
C LYS A 220 0.72 19.57 -10.29
N ARG A 221 -0.34 19.58 -11.11
CA ARG A 221 -1.67 20.06 -10.71
C ARG A 221 -2.27 19.23 -9.58
N ASN A 222 -2.21 17.90 -9.69
CA ASN A 222 -2.77 17.03 -8.65
C ASN A 222 -1.97 17.11 -7.35
N ARG A 223 -0.63 17.15 -7.42
CA ARG A 223 0.22 17.36 -6.23
C ARG A 223 -0.08 18.69 -5.55
N SER A 224 -0.18 19.78 -6.32
CA SER A 224 -0.51 21.11 -5.80
C SER A 224 -1.87 21.11 -5.10
N THR A 225 -2.86 20.41 -5.68
CA THR A 225 -4.19 20.27 -5.09
C THR A 225 -4.14 19.52 -3.76
N ILE A 226 -3.42 18.38 -3.69
CA ILE A 226 -3.25 17.61 -2.46
C ILE A 226 -2.57 18.45 -1.37
N MET A 227 -1.51 19.19 -1.71
CA MET A 227 -0.80 20.05 -0.76
C MET A 227 -1.67 21.18 -0.23
N ALA A 228 -2.44 21.83 -1.12
CA ALA A 228 -3.36 22.90 -0.75
C ALA A 228 -4.48 22.40 0.18
N GLU A 229 -5.06 21.24 -0.10
CA GLU A 229 -6.08 20.64 0.75
C GLU A 229 -5.51 20.14 2.09
N LEU A 230 -4.27 19.63 2.11
CA LEU A 230 -3.60 19.24 3.36
C LEU A 230 -3.30 20.47 4.23
N HIS A 231 -2.93 21.60 3.61
CA HIS A 231 -2.81 22.88 4.32
C HIS A 231 -4.15 23.30 4.95
N GLN A 232 -5.25 23.25 4.19
CA GLN A 232 -6.57 23.57 4.70
C GLN A 232 -7.00 22.62 5.84
N TYR A 233 -6.68 21.34 5.73
CA TYR A 233 -6.88 20.37 6.81
C TYR A 233 -6.17 20.77 8.11
N TYR A 234 -4.93 21.26 8.04
CA TYR A 234 -4.25 21.75 9.24
C TYR A 234 -4.88 23.02 9.81
N ALA A 235 -5.27 23.96 8.95
CA ALA A 235 -5.93 25.20 9.36
C ALA A 235 -7.24 24.92 10.12
N THR A 236 -8.09 24.02 9.61
CA THR A 236 -9.35 23.63 10.26
C THR A 236 -9.15 22.91 11.61
N ARG A 237 -7.96 22.34 11.85
CA ARG A 237 -7.58 21.73 13.14
C ARG A 237 -6.94 22.74 14.11
N GLY A 238 -6.91 24.02 13.77
CA GLY A 238 -6.33 25.08 14.60
C GLY A 238 -4.80 25.09 14.62
N ARG A 239 -4.16 24.41 13.65
CA ARG A 239 -2.70 24.37 13.52
C ARG A 239 -2.22 25.48 12.58
N ASN A 240 -1.94 26.65 13.16
CA ASN A 240 -1.48 27.81 12.40
C ASN A 240 -0.02 27.68 11.93
N ASP A 241 0.82 26.99 12.71
CA ASP A 241 2.18 26.61 12.31
C ASP A 241 2.23 25.13 11.96
N TYR A 242 1.98 24.84 10.69
CA TYR A 242 1.90 23.49 10.13
C TYR A 242 3.13 23.14 9.29
N ALA A 243 4.07 24.08 9.10
CA ALA A 243 5.23 23.89 8.23
C ALA A 243 6.10 22.72 8.71
N ASP A 244 6.38 22.65 10.01
CA ASP A 244 7.14 21.55 10.61
C ASP A 244 6.45 20.20 10.40
N ARG A 245 5.12 20.15 10.58
CA ARG A 245 4.36 18.91 10.40
C ARG A 245 4.33 18.47 8.94
N LEU A 246 4.13 19.41 8.04
CA LEU A 246 4.19 19.14 6.60
C LEU A 246 5.59 18.63 6.23
N GLY A 247 6.65 19.25 6.76
CA GLY A 247 8.02 18.80 6.61
C GLY A 247 8.22 17.36 7.05
N ASP A 248 7.75 16.99 8.25
CA ASP A 248 7.80 15.60 8.74
C ASP A 248 7.08 14.63 7.77
N VAL A 249 5.86 14.96 7.34
CA VAL A 249 5.06 14.14 6.41
C VAL A 249 5.77 13.95 5.06
N LEU A 250 6.42 14.98 4.53
CA LEU A 250 7.17 14.89 3.27
C LEU A 250 8.49 14.13 3.44
N CYS A 251 9.19 14.30 4.56
CA CYS A 251 10.36 13.48 4.88
C CYS A 251 10.00 11.99 4.97
N LEU A 252 8.81 11.66 5.48
CA LEU A 252 8.33 10.28 5.49
C LEU A 252 8.20 9.72 4.06
N LEU A 253 7.61 10.49 3.14
CA LEU A 253 7.48 10.08 1.74
C LEU A 253 8.86 9.82 1.11
N VAL A 254 9.82 10.74 1.28
CA VAL A 254 11.18 10.60 0.74
C VAL A 254 11.87 9.32 1.22
N HIS A 255 11.79 9.00 2.51
CA HIS A 255 12.40 7.77 3.04
C HIS A 255 11.75 6.49 2.47
N VAL A 256 10.44 6.52 2.20
CA VAL A 256 9.77 5.37 1.59
C VAL A 256 10.08 5.28 0.09
N GLU A 257 10.27 6.40 -0.61
CA GLU A 257 10.73 6.45 -2.00
C GLU A 257 12.14 5.86 -2.15
N GLU A 258 13.06 6.17 -1.23
CA GLU A 258 14.39 5.57 -1.17
C GLU A 258 14.31 4.05 -0.96
N ALA A 259 13.47 3.58 -0.03
CA ALA A 259 13.24 2.15 0.20
C ALA A 259 12.55 1.46 -1.00
N ALA A 260 11.67 2.16 -1.71
CA ALA A 260 11.03 1.67 -2.93
C ALA A 260 12.04 1.56 -4.10
N THR A 261 13.01 2.45 -4.16
CA THR A 261 14.08 2.42 -5.16
C THR A 261 15.02 1.25 -4.92
N LYS A 262 15.49 1.04 -3.68
CA LYS A 262 16.31 -0.12 -3.30
C LYS A 262 15.62 -1.45 -3.59
N GLN A 263 14.32 -1.55 -3.31
CA GLN A 263 13.54 -2.75 -3.63
C GLN A 263 13.58 -3.13 -5.11
N LYS A 264 13.66 -2.16 -6.04
CA LYS A 264 13.76 -2.48 -7.48
C LYS A 264 15.07 -3.22 -7.81
N GLU A 265 16.11 -3.02 -7.02
CA GLU A 265 17.38 -3.74 -7.12
C GLU A 265 17.24 -5.13 -6.50
N ASP A 266 16.62 -5.22 -5.30
CA ASP A 266 16.30 -6.48 -4.63
C ASP A 266 15.48 -7.42 -5.53
N ASP A 267 14.46 -6.88 -6.20
CA ASP A 267 13.57 -7.64 -7.10
C ASP A 267 14.35 -8.27 -8.27
N LYS A 268 15.41 -7.61 -8.76
CA LYS A 268 16.31 -8.18 -9.78
C LYS A 268 17.15 -9.32 -9.23
N VAL A 269 17.64 -9.18 -7.99
CA VAL A 269 18.38 -10.26 -7.30
C VAL A 269 17.46 -11.47 -7.14
N TYR A 270 16.23 -11.28 -6.69
CA TYR A 270 15.25 -12.36 -6.54
C TYR A 270 14.90 -13.06 -7.87
N ALA A 271 14.84 -12.29 -8.96
CA ALA A 271 14.66 -12.87 -10.29
C ALA A 271 15.82 -13.79 -10.69
N LEU A 272 17.07 -13.43 -10.39
CA LEU A 272 18.25 -14.29 -10.61
C LEU A 272 18.22 -15.57 -9.77
N MET A 273 17.50 -15.57 -8.65
CA MET A 273 17.31 -16.73 -7.77
C MET A 273 16.13 -17.63 -8.20
N ASN A 274 15.51 -17.35 -9.35
CA ASN A 274 14.34 -18.05 -9.86
C ASN A 274 13.12 -18.03 -8.91
N LEU A 275 13.03 -17.02 -8.03
CA LEU A 275 11.87 -16.82 -7.16
C LEU A 275 10.63 -16.39 -7.97
N PHE A 276 10.87 -15.79 -9.15
CA PHE A 276 9.89 -15.29 -10.08
C PHE A 276 10.07 -16.01 -11.42
N ASN A 277 9.38 -17.14 -11.65
CA ASN A 277 9.58 -17.93 -12.88
C ASN A 277 8.92 -17.34 -14.13
N GLU A 278 8.16 -16.26 -14.03
CA GLU A 278 7.58 -15.47 -15.12
C GLU A 278 7.16 -14.13 -14.47
N TYR A 279 7.27 -13.00 -15.16
CA TYR A 279 6.82 -11.64 -14.74
C TYR A 279 7.77 -10.76 -13.91
N VAL A 280 8.88 -10.31 -14.50
CA VAL A 280 9.31 -8.88 -14.46
C VAL A 280 10.10 -8.54 -15.74
N THR A 281 9.49 -8.67 -16.92
CA THR A 281 10.11 -8.16 -18.17
C THR A 281 9.09 -7.34 -18.93
N GLU A 282 9.06 -6.04 -18.63
CA GLU A 282 8.31 -5.00 -19.36
C GLU A 282 6.79 -5.23 -19.48
N PRO A 283 6.02 -4.18 -19.82
CA PRO A 283 4.61 -4.35 -20.19
C PRO A 283 4.49 -5.04 -21.56
N ASN A 284 4.90 -6.31 -21.68
CA ASN A 284 4.77 -7.07 -22.92
C ASN A 284 3.56 -8.02 -22.89
N ARG A 285 2.52 -7.55 -23.59
CA ARG A 285 1.46 -8.26 -24.36
C ARG A 285 0.58 -9.35 -23.72
N SER A 286 0.91 -9.95 -22.58
CA SER A 286 0.05 -11.00 -21.97
C SER A 286 -1.10 -10.45 -21.10
N PHE A 287 -1.12 -9.14 -20.81
CA PHE A 287 -2.21 -8.46 -20.10
C PHE A 287 -3.38 -8.01 -20.98
N LEU A 288 -3.42 -8.44 -22.26
CA LEU A 288 -4.56 -8.23 -23.15
C LEU A 288 -5.46 -9.48 -23.09
N PRO A 289 -6.67 -9.44 -22.52
CA PRO A 289 -7.70 -10.35 -23.00
C PRO A 289 -7.91 -10.05 -24.49
N LYS A 290 -8.03 -11.10 -25.30
CA LYS A 290 -8.38 -10.99 -26.73
C LYS A 290 -9.64 -10.15 -26.92
#